data_AF-A0A847HEH9-F1
#
_entry.id   AF-A0A847HEH9-F1
#
_cell.length_a   1.000
_cell.length_b   1.000
_cell.length_c   1.000
_cell.angle_alpha   90.00
_cell.angle_beta   90.00
_cell.angle_gamma   90.00
#
_symmetry.space_group_name_H-M   'P 1'
#
loop_
_entity.id
_entity.type
_entity.pdbx_description
1 polymer ?
#
loop_
_entity_poly.entity_id
_entity_poly.type
_entity_poly.pdbx_seq_one_letter_code
_entity_poly.pdbx_strand_id
1 'polypeptide(L)'
;MPRVISTDLNLLIRPADWGRVAAGLPAALAEAGYHADSVHGEIVDLTCEPDNMLVTQFSRQEGHQPVVEALHRIVINGSSELDLRAATQAVVGKLPANTYWYGTSMEGPTEPGISASCAWQHP
;
A
#
# COMPACT_ATOMS: atom_id res chain seq x y z
N MET A 1 21.55 12.69 -6.86
CA MET A 1 21.95 11.36 -6.34
C MET A 1 20.70 10.70 -5.79
N PRO A 2 20.36 9.49 -6.24
CA PRO A 2 19.20 8.76 -5.76
C PRO A 2 19.38 8.42 -4.28
N ARG A 3 18.33 8.66 -3.50
CA ARG A 3 18.26 8.37 -2.06
C ARG A 3 17.50 7.07 -1.87
N VAL A 4 17.91 6.29 -0.88
CA VAL A 4 17.12 5.13 -0.45
C VAL A 4 15.83 5.65 0.18
N ILE A 5 14.71 5.21 -0.36
CA ILE A 5 13.37 5.57 0.12
C ILE A 5 12.51 4.33 0.20
N SER A 6 11.48 4.40 1.03
CA SER A 6 10.41 3.42 1.08
C SER A 6 9.08 4.11 0.86
N THR A 7 8.10 3.36 0.38
CA THR A 7 6.70 3.80 0.31
C THR A 7 5.84 2.78 1.00
N ASP A 8 5.20 3.18 2.09
CA ASP A 8 4.29 2.35 2.89
C ASP A 8 2.86 2.88 2.71
N LEU A 9 2.02 2.08 2.07
CA LEU A 9 0.63 2.40 1.75
C LEU A 9 -0.30 1.29 2.21
N ASN A 10 -1.43 1.68 2.76
CA ASN A 10 -2.57 0.81 2.96
C ASN A 10 -3.59 1.07 1.86
N LEU A 11 -4.09 0.01 1.23
CA LEU A 11 -4.83 0.04 -0.01
C LEU A 11 -6.06 -0.87 0.09
N LEU A 12 -7.25 -0.31 -0.16
CA LEU A 12 -8.47 -1.11 -0.28
C LEU A 12 -8.69 -1.43 -1.76
N ILE A 13 -8.39 -2.67 -2.13
CA ILE A 13 -8.40 -3.13 -3.52
C ILE A 13 -8.79 -4.62 -3.58
N ARG A 14 -9.37 -5.05 -4.71
CA ARG A 14 -9.63 -6.47 -4.94
C ARG A 14 -8.29 -7.23 -5.06
N PRO A 15 -8.11 -8.37 -4.38
CA PRO A 15 -6.86 -9.14 -4.44
C PRO A 15 -6.41 -9.50 -5.87
N ALA A 16 -7.36 -9.79 -6.76
CA ALA A 16 -7.08 -10.09 -8.17
C ALA A 16 -6.52 -8.89 -8.95
N ASP A 17 -6.92 -7.66 -8.59
CA ASP A 17 -6.41 -6.45 -9.22
C ASP A 17 -5.04 -6.09 -8.66
N TRP A 18 -4.82 -6.28 -7.35
CA TRP A 18 -3.52 -6.07 -6.72
C TRP A 18 -2.41 -6.89 -7.40
N GLY A 19 -2.64 -8.18 -7.66
CA GLY A 19 -1.64 -9.03 -8.31
C GLY A 19 -1.20 -8.50 -9.69
N ARG A 20 -2.11 -7.89 -10.45
CA ARG A 20 -1.78 -7.26 -11.75
C ARG A 20 -1.01 -5.95 -11.58
N VAL A 21 -1.42 -5.12 -10.63
CA VAL A 21 -0.75 -3.86 -10.32
C VAL A 21 0.66 -4.12 -9.85
N ALA A 22 0.85 -5.01 -8.88
CA ALA A 22 2.14 -5.37 -8.31
C ALA A 22 3.15 -5.86 -9.37
N ALA A 23 2.70 -6.63 -10.36
CA ALA A 23 3.56 -7.12 -11.44
C ALA A 23 4.06 -6.00 -12.39
N GLY A 24 3.24 -4.96 -12.63
CA GLY A 24 3.60 -3.84 -13.49
C GLY A 24 4.26 -2.66 -12.77
N LEU A 25 4.17 -2.62 -11.44
CA LEU A 25 4.56 -1.47 -10.63
C LEU A 25 6.05 -1.12 -10.74
N PRO A 26 7.01 -2.08 -10.68
CA PRO A 26 8.44 -1.75 -10.77
C PRO A 26 8.81 -1.06 -12.09
N ALA A 27 8.30 -1.57 -13.21
CA ALA A 27 8.56 -0.99 -14.53
C ALA A 27 7.90 0.40 -14.66
N ALA A 28 6.66 0.55 -14.20
CA ALA A 28 5.94 1.82 -14.27
C ALA A 28 6.55 2.91 -13.36
N LEU A 29 7.14 2.51 -12.22
CA LEU A 29 7.84 3.40 -11.30
C LEU A 29 9.21 3.82 -11.85
N ALA A 30 9.92 2.92 -12.52
CA ALA A 30 11.20 3.24 -13.15
C ALA A 30 11.06 4.38 -14.17
N GLU A 31 10.01 4.35 -15.00
CA GLU A 31 9.68 5.44 -15.94
C GLU A 31 9.38 6.79 -15.25
N ALA A 32 8.96 6.75 -13.98
CA ALA A 32 8.69 7.93 -13.17
C ALA A 32 9.91 8.40 -12.35
N GLY A 33 11.06 7.73 -12.45
CA GLY A 33 12.26 8.05 -11.66
C GLY A 33 12.29 7.44 -10.26
N TYR A 34 11.46 6.44 -9.99
CA TYR A 34 11.49 5.63 -8.77
C TYR A 34 11.97 4.21 -9.12
N HIS A 35 13.15 3.83 -8.65
CA HIS A 35 13.65 2.46 -8.83
C HIS A 35 13.22 1.59 -7.65
N ALA A 36 12.27 0.67 -7.88
CA ALA A 36 11.80 -0.25 -6.85
C ALA A 36 12.71 -1.49 -6.78
N ASP A 37 13.37 -1.69 -5.65
CA ASP A 37 14.22 -2.86 -5.36
C ASP A 37 13.36 -4.03 -4.87
N SER A 38 12.31 -3.74 -4.10
CA SER A 38 11.32 -4.74 -3.68
C SER A 38 9.92 -4.13 -3.56
N VAL A 39 8.92 -4.92 -3.95
CA VAL A 39 7.50 -4.61 -3.77
C VAL A 39 6.89 -5.72 -2.94
N HIS A 40 6.48 -5.38 -1.73
CA HIS A 40 5.78 -6.28 -0.83
C HIS A 40 4.34 -5.84 -0.69
N GLY A 41 3.40 -6.78 -0.77
CA GLY A 41 1.98 -6.51 -0.54
C GLY A 41 1.39 -7.68 0.23
N GLU A 42 0.86 -7.40 1.41
CA GLU A 42 0.27 -8.40 2.30
C GLU A 42 -1.18 -8.00 2.61
N ILE A 43 -2.08 -8.98 2.64
CA ILE A 43 -3.47 -8.75 3.02
C ILE A 43 -3.51 -8.54 4.53
N VAL A 44 -4.06 -7.40 4.95
CA VAL A 44 -4.32 -7.10 6.36
C VAL A 44 -5.60 -7.81 6.75
N ASP A 45 -5.48 -8.78 7.67
CA ASP A 45 -6.63 -9.43 8.26
C ASP A 45 -7.34 -8.47 9.23
N LEU A 46 -8.49 -7.97 8.80
CA LEU A 46 -9.35 -7.07 9.57
C LEU A 46 -10.20 -7.79 10.62
N THR A 47 -10.10 -9.12 10.75
CA THR A 47 -10.88 -9.87 11.74
C THR A 47 -10.50 -9.52 13.19
N CYS A 48 -9.24 -9.13 13.46
CA CYS A 48 -8.82 -8.62 14.77
C CYS A 48 -9.22 -7.14 14.98
N GLU A 49 -9.40 -6.33 13.92
CA GLU A 49 -9.69 -4.89 13.99
C GLU A 49 -10.71 -4.46 12.91
N PRO A 50 -12.02 -4.62 13.15
CA PRO A 50 -13.06 -4.25 12.18
C PRO A 50 -13.18 -2.73 11.97
N ASP A 51 -12.58 -1.91 12.84
CA ASP A 51 -12.69 -0.45 12.83
C ASP A 51 -11.56 0.21 12.03
N ASN A 52 -11.43 -0.17 10.75
CA ASN A 52 -10.42 0.40 9.86
C ASN A 52 -10.95 1.65 9.15
N MET A 53 -10.18 2.75 9.18
CA MET A 53 -10.59 4.02 8.56
C MET A 53 -10.94 3.90 7.08
N LEU A 54 -10.29 3.01 6.31
CA LEU A 54 -10.63 2.79 4.89
C LEU A 54 -11.94 2.03 4.70
N VAL A 55 -12.22 1.05 5.55
CA VAL A 55 -13.49 0.31 5.54
C VAL A 55 -14.64 1.25 5.90
N THR A 56 -14.44 2.10 6.89
CA THR A 56 -15.39 3.14 7.29
C THR A 56 -15.59 4.16 6.17
N GLN A 57 -14.52 4.62 5.51
CA GLN A 57 -14.63 5.53 4.38
C GLN A 57 -15.40 4.91 3.20
N PHE A 58 -15.04 3.69 2.79
CA PHE A 58 -15.72 2.95 1.73
C PHE A 58 -17.21 2.80 2.03
N SER A 59 -17.54 2.37 3.26
CA SER A 59 -18.94 2.16 3.66
C SER A 59 -19.77 3.44 3.66
N ARG A 60 -19.15 4.59 3.97
CA ARG A 60 -19.82 5.89 3.89
C ARG A 60 -20.02 6.38 2.46
N GLN A 61 -19.12 6.04 1.53
CA GLN A 61 -19.19 6.48 0.14
C GLN A 61 -20.06 5.57 -0.73
N GLU A 62 -19.92 4.25 -0.56
CA GLU A 62 -20.64 3.24 -1.37
C GLU A 62 -21.94 2.75 -0.70
N GLY A 63 -22.15 3.06 0.59
CA GLY A 63 -23.36 2.69 1.33
C GLY A 63 -23.43 1.22 1.76
N HIS A 64 -22.36 0.45 1.56
CA HIS A 64 -22.22 -0.93 2.01
C HIS A 64 -20.79 -1.25 2.43
N GLN A 65 -20.61 -2.28 3.25
CA GLN A 65 -19.27 -2.78 3.62
C GLN A 65 -18.55 -3.33 2.37
N PRO A 66 -17.21 -3.20 2.28
CA PRO A 66 -16.44 -3.86 1.22
C PRO A 66 -16.63 -5.38 1.33
N VAL A 67 -17.19 -6.00 0.28
CA VAL A 67 -17.47 -7.44 0.23
C VAL A 67 -16.43 -8.18 -0.61
N VAL A 68 -15.83 -7.50 -1.59
CA VAL A 68 -14.87 -8.09 -2.54
C VAL A 68 -13.47 -7.47 -2.44
N GLU A 69 -13.37 -6.26 -1.88
CA GLU A 69 -12.13 -5.56 -1.60
C GLU A 69 -11.51 -6.08 -0.30
N ALA A 70 -10.19 -6.23 -0.31
CA ALA A 70 -9.43 -6.52 0.90
C ALA A 70 -8.46 -5.37 1.17
N LEU A 71 -8.21 -5.12 2.45
CA LEU A 71 -7.17 -4.19 2.85
C LEU A 71 -5.81 -4.84 2.60
N HIS A 72 -4.94 -4.15 1.87
CA HIS A 72 -3.57 -4.56 1.61
C HIS A 72 -2.62 -3.53 2.21
N ARG A 73 -1.61 -3.96 2.94
CA ARG A 73 -0.47 -3.10 3.29
C ARG A 73 0.65 -3.37 2.31
N ILE A 74 1.18 -2.30 1.74
CA ILE A 74 2.08 -2.34 0.60
C ILE A 74 3.32 -1.55 0.97
N VAL A 75 4.46 -2.23 0.93
CA VAL A 75 5.77 -1.65 1.23
C VAL A 75 6.63 -1.79 0.00
N ILE A 76 7.04 -0.65 -0.56
CA ILE A 76 7.93 -0.58 -1.72
C ILE A 76 9.25 0.00 -1.25
N ASN A 77 10.31 -0.79 -1.25
CA ASN A 77 11.65 -0.29 -0.98
C ASN A 77 12.39 -0.04 -2.28
N GLY A 78 13.16 1.03 -2.32
CA GLY A 78 13.84 1.42 -3.53
C GLY A 78 14.76 2.62 -3.36
N SER A 79 15.09 3.22 -4.49
CA SER A 79 15.80 4.49 -4.54
C SER A 79 15.20 5.44 -5.56
N SER A 80 15.21 6.74 -5.25
CA SER A 80 14.68 7.78 -6.13
C SER A 80 15.37 9.12 -5.90
N GLU A 81 15.40 9.95 -6.93
CA GLU A 81 15.78 11.37 -6.82
C GLU A 81 14.57 12.29 -6.54
N LEU A 82 13.36 11.74 -6.59
CA LEU A 82 12.13 12.47 -6.28
C LEU A 82 12.10 12.86 -4.81
N ASP A 83 11.44 13.98 -4.51
CA ASP A 83 11.02 14.25 -3.14
C ASP A 83 9.98 13.22 -2.67
N LEU A 84 9.83 13.05 -1.35
CA LEU A 84 8.95 12.00 -0.79
C LEU A 84 7.50 12.14 -1.25
N ARG A 85 7.02 13.37 -1.47
CA ARG A 85 5.65 13.62 -1.92
C ARG A 85 5.49 13.20 -3.38
N ALA A 86 6.44 13.56 -4.23
CA ALA A 86 6.47 13.14 -5.63
C ALA A 86 6.64 11.62 -5.77
N ALA A 87 7.43 10.99 -4.90
CA ALA A 87 7.55 9.54 -4.82
C ALA A 87 6.21 8.88 -4.45
N THR A 88 5.50 9.42 -3.46
CA THR A 88 4.16 8.92 -3.08
C THR A 88 3.18 9.09 -4.25
N GLN A 89 3.20 10.24 -4.92
CA GLN A 89 2.36 10.50 -6.10
C GLN A 89 2.68 9.59 -7.27
N ALA A 90 3.95 9.23 -7.48
CA ALA A 90 4.35 8.29 -8.52
C ALA A 90 3.75 6.91 -8.28
N VAL A 91 3.73 6.43 -7.03
CA VAL A 91 3.11 5.16 -6.66
C VAL A 91 1.59 5.23 -6.81
N VAL A 92 0.96 6.24 -6.21
CA VAL A 92 -0.51 6.40 -6.23
C VAL A 92 -1.03 6.60 -7.65
N GLY A 93 -0.29 7.31 -8.49
CA GLY A 93 -0.65 7.55 -9.89
C GLY A 93 -0.66 6.30 -10.78
N LYS A 94 -0.13 5.16 -10.29
CA LYS A 94 -0.20 3.87 -10.98
C LYS A 94 -1.29 2.94 -10.44
N LEU A 95 -1.98 3.34 -9.39
CA LEU A 95 -3.09 2.58 -8.84
C LEU A 95 -4.34 2.72 -9.73
N PRO A 96 -5.25 1.72 -9.74
CA PRO A 96 -6.52 1.83 -10.44
C PRO A 96 -7.35 3.02 -9.94
N ALA A 97 -8.16 3.59 -10.83
CA ALA A 97 -9.13 4.62 -10.46
C ALA A 97 -10.06 4.11 -9.34
N ASN A 98 -10.43 4.99 -8.42
CA ASN A 98 -11.26 4.70 -7.24
C ASN A 98 -10.63 3.76 -6.20
N THR A 99 -9.31 3.53 -6.25
CA THR A 99 -8.61 2.82 -5.17
C THR A 99 -8.50 3.74 -3.95
N TYR A 100 -9.03 3.30 -2.81
CA TYR A 100 -8.87 4.02 -1.54
C TYR A 100 -7.52 3.68 -0.91
N TRP A 101 -6.80 4.70 -0.44
CA TRP A 101 -5.45 4.52 0.10
C TRP A 101 -5.12 5.54 1.19
N TYR A 102 -4.20 5.17 2.07
CA TYR A 102 -3.49 6.11 2.96
C TYR A 102 -2.05 5.64 3.16
N GLY A 103 -1.16 6.56 3.54
CA GLY A 103 0.25 6.29 3.78
C GLY A 103 1.14 7.33 3.10
N THR A 104 2.44 7.08 3.09
CA THR A 104 3.43 8.04 2.57
C THR A 104 4.75 7.35 2.22
N SER A 105 5.56 8.02 1.41
CA SER A 105 6.98 7.70 1.28
C SER A 105 7.79 8.26 2.44
N MET A 106 8.86 7.56 2.80
CA MET A 106 9.81 7.90 3.87
C MET A 106 11.25 7.74 3.38
N GLU A 107 12.20 8.41 4.02
CA GLU A 107 13.62 8.16 3.77
C GLU A 107 14.06 6.86 4.47
N GLY A 108 14.90 6.08 3.79
CA GLY A 108 15.38 4.78 4.26
C GLY A 108 14.47 3.60 3.87
N PRO A 109 14.93 2.36 4.12
CA PRO A 109 14.12 1.17 3.88
C PRO A 109 13.09 0.96 5.00
N THR A 110 11.96 0.34 4.66
CA THR A 110 10.95 -0.12 5.60
C THR A 110 10.88 -1.64 5.56
N GLU A 111 10.90 -2.27 6.73
CA GLU A 111 10.77 -3.72 6.83
C GLU A 111 9.39 -4.17 6.32
N PRO A 112 9.34 -5.10 5.36
CA PRO A 112 8.08 -5.70 4.95
C PRO A 112 7.54 -6.60 6.07
N GLY A 113 6.25 -6.44 6.39
CA GLY A 113 5.55 -7.32 7.32
C GLY A 113 4.47 -6.58 8.12
N ILE A 114 3.30 -7.19 8.23
CA ILE A 114 2.23 -6.72 9.11
C ILE A 114 2.51 -7.23 10.53
N SER A 115 2.90 -6.34 11.44
CA SER A 115 3.04 -6.67 12.87
C SER A 115 1.68 -6.75 13.59
N ALA A 116 0.58 -7.05 12.89
CA ALA A 116 -0.68 -7.41 13.51
C ALA A 116 -0.65 -8.91 13.87
N SER A 117 0.44 -9.35 14.53
CA SER A 117 0.34 -10.51 15.38
C SER A 117 -0.55 -10.07 16.53
N CYS A 118 -1.78 -10.57 16.59
CA CYS A 118 -2.71 -10.36 17.69
C CYS A 118 -1.94 -10.68 19.00
N ALA A 119 -1.35 -9.65 19.63
CA ALA A 119 -0.27 -9.77 20.62
C ALA A 119 -0.77 -10.09 22.03
N TRP A 120 -2.01 -10.59 22.15
CA TRP A 120 -2.60 -10.98 23.42
C TRP A 120 -3.51 -12.19 23.23
N GLN A 121 -2.91 -13.38 23.13
CA GLN A 121 -3.53 -14.58 23.69
C GLN A 121 -3.01 -14.72 25.13
N HIS A 122 -3.82 -14.37 26.11
CA HIS A 122 -3.69 -14.98 27.43
C HIS A 122 -5.04 -15.60 27.83
N PRO A 123 -5.02 -16.85 28.35
CA PRO A 123 -6.21 -17.61 28.75
C PRO A 123 -6.95 -17.02 29.96
#